data_AF-A0A1Z1M8C0-F1
#
_entry.id   AF-A0A1Z1M8C0-F1
#
_cell.length_a   1.000
_cell.length_b   1.000
_cell.length_c   1.000
_cell.angle_alpha   90.00
_cell.angle_beta   90.00
_cell.angle_gamma   90.00
#
_symmetry.space_group_name_H-M   'P 1'
#
loop_
_entity.id
_entity.type
_entity.pdbx_description
1 polymer ?
#
loop_
_entity_poly.entity_id
_entity_poly.type
_entity_poly.pdbx_seq_one_letter_code
_entity_poly.pdbx_strand_id
1 'polypeptide(L)'
;MIIFLIIKKIIQKFTTNKFIFFSLNIISLIFGFFFASILSTLPSQTGEWGIVNAAIIITINEFISKIFYRIKKHENKYLKLINNIRIGIIYGLFVDAFKLGS
;
A
#
# COMPACT_ATOMS: atom_id res chain seq x y z
N MET A 1 -8.32 27.29 -6.35
CA MET A 1 -6.87 27.52 -6.13
C MET A 1 -6.49 27.59 -4.65
N ILE A 2 -7.20 28.36 -3.82
CA ILE A 2 -6.92 28.53 -2.37
C ILE A 2 -7.05 27.22 -1.56
N ILE A 3 -8.09 26.42 -1.81
CA ILE A 3 -8.29 25.12 -1.12
C ILE A 3 -7.10 24.18 -1.29
N PHE A 4 -6.54 24.08 -2.50
CA PHE A 4 -5.40 23.21 -2.78
C PHE A 4 -4.15 23.61 -2.00
N LEU A 5 -3.92 24.92 -1.84
CA LEU A 5 -2.80 25.45 -1.05
C LEU A 5 -2.98 25.15 0.45
N ILE A 6 -4.20 25.25 0.97
CA ILE A 6 -4.52 24.91 2.37
C ILE A 6 -4.25 23.42 2.63
N ILE A 7 -4.73 22.55 1.74
CA ILE A 7 -4.51 21.10 1.82
C ILE A 7 -3.01 20.80 1.81
N LYS A 8 -2.25 21.39 0.89
CA LYS A 8 -0.81 21.19 0.81
C LYS A 8 -0.09 21.61 2.10
N LYS A 9 -0.48 22.74 2.69
CA LYS A 9 0.10 23.25 3.95
C LYS A 9 -0.19 22.33 5.13
N ILE A 10 -1.41 21.79 5.21
CA ILE A 10 -1.80 20.80 6.23
C ILE A 10 -0.98 19.52 6.07
N ILE A 11 -0.93 18.96 4.86
CA ILE A 11 -0.16 17.73 4.56
C ILE A 11 1.32 17.93 4.89
N GLN A 12 1.88 19.11 4.60
CA GLN A 12 3.28 19.40 4.88
C GLN A 12 3.56 19.47 6.39
N LYS A 13 2.63 19.99 7.20
CA LYS A 13 2.73 20.02 8.67
C LYS A 13 2.70 18.61 9.29
N PHE A 14 1.89 17.71 8.73
CA PHE A 14 1.85 16.31 9.16
C PHE A 14 3.15 15.57 8.83
N THR A 15 3.79 15.95 7.71
CA THR A 15 4.99 15.30 7.21
C THR A 15 6.28 15.80 7.90
N THR A 16 6.28 16.99 8.51
CA THR A 16 7.45 17.54 9.22
C THR A 16 7.62 16.97 10.63
N ASN A 17 6.53 16.69 11.34
CA ASN A 17 6.58 16.26 12.73
C ASN A 17 6.98 14.78 12.85
N LYS A 18 8.10 14.47 13.52
CA LYS A 18 8.72 13.13 13.48
C LYS A 18 7.84 12.04 14.11
N PHE A 19 7.14 12.35 15.19
CA PHE A 19 6.21 11.42 15.85
C PHE A 19 4.98 11.14 14.99
N ILE A 20 4.38 12.17 14.38
CA ILE A 20 3.22 12.00 13.51
C ILE A 20 3.60 11.26 12.23
N PHE A 21 4.79 11.51 11.70
CA PHE A 21 5.27 10.74 10.56
C PHE A 21 5.43 9.25 10.91
N PHE A 22 5.92 8.92 12.11
CA PHE A 22 5.98 7.53 12.58
C PHE A 22 4.58 6.90 12.70
N SER A 23 3.61 7.58 13.31
CA SER A 23 2.24 7.07 13.38
C SER A 23 1.61 6.91 12.00
N LEU A 24 1.84 7.84 11.06
CA LEU A 24 1.41 7.72 9.67
C LEU A 24 2.03 6.51 8.97
N ASN A 25 3.27 6.15 9.26
CA ASN A 25 3.89 4.93 8.71
C ASN A 25 3.17 3.67 9.21
N ILE A 26 2.81 3.60 10.50
CA ILE A 26 2.06 2.48 11.08
C ILE A 26 0.64 2.41 10.48
N ILE A 27 -0.08 3.54 10.47
CA ILE A 27 -1.43 3.62 9.90
C ILE A 27 -1.41 3.17 8.44
N SER A 28 -0.41 3.62 7.67
CA SER A 28 -0.22 3.24 6.28
C SER A 28 0.00 1.74 6.11
N LEU A 29 0.72 1.09 7.02
CA LEU A 29 0.96 -0.35 6.98
C LEU A 29 -0.32 -1.15 7.31
N ILE A 30 -1.02 -0.75 8.37
CA ILE A 30 -2.30 -1.39 8.78
C ILE A 30 -3.37 -1.18 7.70
N PHE A 31 -3.41 0.00 7.08
CA PHE A 31 -4.30 0.29 5.98
C PHE A 31 -4.05 -0.63 4.78
N GLY A 32 -2.77 -0.86 4.43
CA GLY A 32 -2.41 -1.84 3.40
C GLY A 32 -2.85 -3.25 3.75
N PHE A 33 -2.69 -3.68 5.01
CA PHE A 33 -3.15 -4.98 5.49
C PHE A 33 -4.67 -5.15 5.39
N PHE A 34 -5.45 -4.11 5.73
CA PHE A 34 -6.90 -4.12 5.55
C PHE A 34 -7.31 -4.17 4.08
N PHE A 35 -6.56 -3.51 3.20
CA PHE A 35 -6.82 -3.59 1.76
C PHE A 35 -6.57 -4.99 1.20
N ALA A 36 -5.59 -5.72 1.74
CA ALA A 36 -5.32 -7.10 1.36
C ALA A 36 -6.50 -8.04 1.60
N SER A 37 -7.23 -7.90 2.72
CA SER A 37 -8.39 -8.75 3.02
C SER A 37 -9.57 -8.48 2.09
N ILE A 38 -9.72 -7.23 1.63
CA ILE A 38 -10.68 -6.90 0.57
C ILE A 38 -10.23 -7.55 -0.75
N LEU A 39 -8.95 -7.43 -1.11
CA LEU A 39 -8.41 -8.03 -2.33
C LEU A 39 -8.45 -9.56 -2.32
N SER A 40 -8.34 -10.23 -1.17
CA SER A 40 -8.41 -11.70 -1.07
C SER A 40 -9.85 -12.24 -1.16
N THR A 41 -10.83 -11.43 -0.76
CA THR A 41 -12.26 -11.81 -0.76
C THR A 41 -12.97 -11.56 -2.09
N LEU A 42 -12.59 -10.53 -2.85
CA LEU A 42 -13.18 -10.24 -4.17
C LEU A 42 -13.03 -11.40 -5.19
N PRO A 43 -11.85 -12.05 -5.34
CA PRO A 43 -11.65 -13.23 -6.18
C PRO A 43 -12.43 -14.47 -5.75
N SER A 44 -12.54 -14.67 -4.44
CA SER A 44 -12.86 -15.98 -3.85
C SER A 44 -14.34 -16.32 -3.92
N GLN A 45 -15.19 -15.35 -4.31
CA GLN A 45 -16.63 -15.58 -4.46
C GLN A 45 -16.99 -16.53 -5.61
N THR A 46 -16.11 -16.69 -6.61
CA THR A 46 -16.38 -17.51 -7.81
C THR A 46 -15.47 -18.74 -7.95
N GLY A 47 -14.52 -18.93 -7.03
CA GLY A 47 -13.70 -20.16 -6.88
C GLY A 47 -12.68 -20.47 -7.99
N GLU A 48 -12.93 -20.11 -9.24
CA GLU A 48 -12.14 -20.58 -10.39
C GLU A 48 -11.06 -19.59 -10.88
N TRP A 49 -11.14 -18.32 -10.48
CA TRP A 49 -10.31 -17.24 -11.02
C TRP A 49 -9.03 -16.94 -10.21
N GLY A 50 -8.61 -17.87 -9.34
CA GLY A 50 -7.49 -17.67 -8.42
C GLY A 50 -6.16 -17.35 -9.13
N ILE A 51 -5.82 -18.08 -10.19
CA ILE A 51 -4.56 -17.91 -10.95
C ILE A 51 -4.53 -16.53 -11.64
N VAL A 52 -5.63 -16.12 -12.25
CA VAL A 52 -5.74 -14.82 -12.95
C VAL A 52 -5.57 -13.68 -11.95
N ASN A 53 -6.19 -13.77 -10.77
CA ASN A 53 -6.07 -12.76 -9.73
C ASN A 53 -4.65 -12.69 -9.14
N ALA A 54 -3.99 -13.82 -8.93
CA ALA A 54 -2.58 -13.85 -8.54
C ALA A 54 -1.69 -13.15 -9.58
N ALA A 55 -1.91 -13.43 -10.88
CA ALA A 55 -1.16 -12.79 -11.96
C ALA A 55 -1.37 -11.27 -12.01
N ILE A 56 -2.60 -10.79 -11.81
CA ILE A 56 -2.92 -9.35 -11.74
C ILE A 56 -2.19 -8.69 -10.56
N ILE A 57 -2.27 -9.28 -9.37
CA ILE A 57 -1.61 -8.75 -8.16
C ILE A 57 -0.10 -8.67 -8.36
N ILE A 58 0.53 -9.72 -8.91
CA ILE A 58 1.96 -9.76 -9.18
C ILE A 58 2.35 -8.69 -10.20
N THR A 59 1.57 -8.53 -11.27
CA THR A 59 1.82 -7.52 -12.33
C THR A 59 1.74 -6.10 -11.76
N ILE A 60 0.74 -5.81 -10.94
CA ILE A 60 0.61 -4.51 -10.27
C ILE A 60 1.79 -4.28 -9.32
N ASN A 61 2.20 -5.29 -8.55
CA ASN A 61 3.32 -5.18 -7.63
C ASN A 61 4.65 -4.92 -8.36
N GLU A 62 4.87 -5.56 -9.50
CA GLU A 62 6.05 -5.35 -10.35
C GLU A 62 6.03 -3.95 -11.00
N PHE A 63 4.86 -3.52 -11.48
CA PHE A 63 4.69 -2.18 -12.03
C PHE A 63 4.99 -1.09 -11.00
N ILE A 64 4.48 -1.24 -9.77
CA ILE A 64 4.79 -0.35 -8.66
C ILE A 64 6.28 -0.39 -8.35
N SER A 65 6.91 -1.56 -8.28
CA SER A 65 8.35 -1.72 -8.06
C SER A 65 9.16 -0.95 -9.10
N LYS A 66 8.82 -1.08 -10.38
CA LYS A 66 9.47 -0.37 -11.48
C LYS A 66 9.38 1.15 -11.32
N ILE A 67 8.21 1.65 -10.89
CA ILE A 67 8.03 3.08 -10.58
C ILE A 67 8.95 3.51 -9.45
N PHE A 68 9.01 2.77 -8.34
CA PHE A 68 9.88 3.08 -7.20
C PHE A 68 11.37 3.08 -7.59
N TYR A 69 11.82 2.09 -8.36
CA TYR A 69 13.20 2.02 -8.83
C TYR A 69 13.56 3.16 -9.80
N ARG A 70 12.61 3.62 -10.61
CA ARG A 70 12.82 4.77 -11.51
C ARG A 70 12.92 6.09 -10.76
N ILE A 71 12.29 6.21 -9.59
CA ILE A 71 12.33 7.40 -8.73
C ILE A 71 13.57 7.39 -7.80
N LYS A 72 14.65 6.66 -8.19
CA LYS A 72 15.98 6.69 -7.56
C LYS A 72 16.52 8.13 -7.45
N LYS A 73 16.16 8.89 -6.41
CA LYS A 73 17.05 9.90 -5.77
C LYS A 73 16.55 10.74 -4.59
N HIS A 74 15.27 10.73 -4.19
CA HIS A 74 14.88 11.61 -3.08
C HIS A 74 14.10 10.89 -1.99
N GLU A 75 14.50 11.14 -0.74
CA GLU A 75 13.85 10.79 0.52
C GLU A 75 12.45 11.43 0.62
N ASN A 76 11.59 11.15 -0.36
CA ASN A 76 10.25 11.67 -0.37
C ASN A 76 9.43 10.87 0.62
N LYS A 77 9.12 11.50 1.75
CA LYS A 77 8.30 10.96 2.83
C LYS A 77 6.96 10.40 2.32
N TYR A 78 6.39 10.97 1.25
CA TYR A 78 5.17 10.44 0.63
C TYR A 78 5.38 9.08 -0.07
N LEU A 79 6.50 8.91 -0.77
CA LEU A 79 6.85 7.63 -1.39
C LEU A 79 7.03 6.55 -0.32
N LYS A 80 7.61 6.90 0.83
CA LYS A 80 7.75 5.98 1.97
C LYS A 80 6.41 5.51 2.50
N LEU A 81 5.40 6.39 2.61
CA LEU A 81 4.05 5.99 3.00
C LEU A 81 3.44 5.03 1.98
N ILE A 82 3.48 5.36 0.68
CA ILE A 82 2.96 4.47 -0.38
C ILE A 82 3.66 3.10 -0.33
N ASN A 83 4.97 3.07 -0.08
CA ASN A 83 5.71 1.83 0.06
C ASN A 83 5.26 1.01 1.29
N ASN A 84 4.92 1.64 2.41
CA ASN A 84 4.38 0.94 3.57
C ASN A 84 2.99 0.36 3.31
N ILE A 85 2.11 1.06 2.56
CA ILE A 85 0.82 0.49 2.12
C ILE A 85 1.09 -0.78 1.31
N ARG A 86 2.00 -0.71 0.34
CA ARG A 86 2.37 -1.85 -0.50
C ARG A 86 2.87 -3.04 0.34
N ILE A 87 3.78 -2.79 1.28
CA ILE A 87 4.29 -3.84 2.20
C ILE A 87 3.13 -4.46 2.99
N GLY A 88 2.21 -3.63 3.51
CA GLY A 88 1.01 -4.08 4.20
C GLY A 88 0.11 -4.98 3.33
N ILE A 89 -0.08 -4.62 2.06
CA ILE A 89 -0.87 -5.43 1.10
C ILE A 89 -0.24 -6.81 0.90
N ILE A 90 1.06 -6.85 0.60
CA ILE A 90 1.77 -8.13 0.35
C ILE A 90 1.74 -9.01 1.60
N TYR A 91 1.98 -8.42 2.77
CA TYR A 91 1.96 -9.14 4.03
C TYR A 91 0.56 -9.68 4.35
N GLY A 92 -0.49 -8.89 4.15
CA GLY A 92 -1.87 -9.34 4.36
C GLY A 92 -2.27 -10.48 3.44
N LEU A 93 -1.93 -10.39 2.15
CA LEU A 93 -2.20 -11.46 1.19
C LEU A 93 -1.45 -12.76 1.54
N PHE A 94 -0.20 -12.65 2.00
CA PHE A 94 0.58 -13.80 2.45
C PHE A 94 -0.04 -14.46 3.69
N VAL A 95 -0.47 -13.67 4.67
CA VAL A 95 -1.13 -14.17 5.88
C VAL A 95 -2.46 -14.87 5.54
N ASP A 96 -3.27 -14.29 4.65
CA ASP A 96 -4.53 -14.92 4.24
C ASP A 96 -4.31 -16.21 3.43
N ALA A 97 -3.29 -16.24 2.54
CA ALA A 97 -2.91 -17.45 1.84
C ALA A 97 -2.43 -18.55 2.81
N PHE A 98 -1.66 -18.18 3.84
CA PHE A 98 -1.21 -19.12 4.88
C PHE A 98 -2.38 -19.71 5.67
N LYS A 99 -3.39 -18.90 6.00
CA LYS A 99 -4.62 -19.38 6.69
C LYS A 99 -5.43 -20.37 5.85
N LEU A 100 -5.44 -20.19 4.53
CA LEU A 100 -6.22 -21.04 3.61
C LEU A 100 -5.45 -22.31 3.19
N GLY A 101 -4.12 -22.31 3.34
CA GLY A 101 -3.24 -23.42 2.99
C GLY A 101 -2.92 -24.38 4.14
N SER A 102 -3.46 -24.15 5.34
CA SER A 102 -3.37 -25.04 6.52
C SER A 102 -4.65 -25.82 6.72
#